data_AF-A0A5D3YJ71-F1
#
_entry.id   AF-A0A5D3YJ71-F1
#
_cell.length_a   1.000
_cell.length_b   1.000
_cell.length_c   1.000
_cell.angle_alpha   90.00
_cell.angle_beta   90.00
_cell.angle_gamma   90.00
#
_symmetry.space_group_name_H-M   'P 1'
#
loop_
_entity.id
_entity.type
_entity.pdbx_description
1 polymer ?
#
loop_
_entity_poly.entity_id
_entity_poly.type
_entity_poly.pdbx_seq_one_letter_code
_entity_poly.pdbx_strand_id
1 'polypeptide(L)'
;MNDAYLHLVINHFPIFSMLFGVLILGWGLWKKKDSIQRIAMVLFVLGAITSYIAVETGEGAEEVLEEYATSISHDAIHDHEEAAEIAMWFSLVTGGLSLVGLFGANYNIRYKNVLMGVLLVAALTAVSSLLYTAYEGGKIRHPEAHNTIKVEKSVEDSGTSS
;
A
#
# COMPACT_ATOMS: atom_id res chain seq x y z
N MET A 1 2.13 16.42 -17.63
CA MET A 1 1.06 15.41 -17.46
C MET A 1 0.39 15.75 -16.14
N ASN A 2 -0.92 15.55 -15.99
CA ASN A 2 -1.61 15.83 -14.73
C ASN A 2 -1.26 14.74 -13.69
N ASP A 3 -1.09 15.10 -12.44
CA ASP A 3 -0.71 14.22 -11.34
C ASP A 3 -1.75 13.12 -11.10
N ALA A 4 -3.05 13.44 -11.27
CA ALA A 4 -4.12 12.45 -11.25
C ALA A 4 -3.88 11.28 -12.23
N TYR A 5 -3.37 11.56 -13.43
CA TYR A 5 -3.06 10.51 -14.40
C TYR A 5 -1.84 9.68 -13.96
N LEU A 6 -0.79 10.34 -13.45
CA LEU A 6 0.41 9.65 -12.98
C LEU A 6 0.10 8.75 -11.79
N HIS A 7 -0.70 9.25 -10.83
CA HIS A 7 -1.15 8.50 -9.67
C HIS A 7 -1.87 7.21 -10.09
N LEU A 8 -2.84 7.28 -11.01
CA LEU A 8 -3.55 6.10 -11.50
C LEU A 8 -2.64 5.06 -12.18
N VAL A 9 -1.55 5.50 -12.82
CA VAL A 9 -0.58 4.60 -13.46
C VAL A 9 0.32 3.94 -12.42
N ILE A 10 0.75 4.67 -11.39
CA ILE A 10 1.78 4.22 -10.45
C ILE A 10 1.24 3.58 -9.18
N ASN A 11 0.01 3.89 -8.75
CA ASN A 11 -0.50 3.55 -7.41
C ASN A 11 -0.56 2.05 -7.09
N HIS A 12 -0.67 1.17 -8.09
CA HIS A 12 -0.64 -0.28 -7.88
C HIS A 12 0.79 -0.87 -7.91
N PHE A 13 1.77 -0.10 -8.37
CA PHE A 13 3.15 -0.58 -8.48
C PHE A 13 3.76 -0.95 -7.11
N PRO A 14 3.60 -0.15 -6.04
CA PRO A 14 4.20 -0.45 -4.73
C PRO A 14 3.74 -1.80 -4.18
N ILE A 15 2.43 -2.07 -4.22
CA ILE A 15 1.84 -3.31 -3.66
C ILE A 15 2.35 -4.55 -4.39
N PHE A 16 2.39 -4.54 -5.73
CA PHE A 16 2.89 -5.69 -6.49
C PHE A 16 4.40 -5.89 -6.30
N SER A 17 5.18 -4.80 -6.30
CA SER A 17 6.62 -4.86 -6.07
C SER A 17 6.94 -5.47 -4.70
N MET A 18 6.28 -5.00 -3.64
CA MET A 18 6.45 -5.52 -2.28
C MET A 18 5.95 -6.96 -2.13
N LEU A 19 4.78 -7.30 -2.67
CA LEU A 19 4.21 -8.64 -2.60
C LEU A 19 5.12 -9.67 -3.29
N PHE A 20 5.56 -9.39 -4.52
CA PHE A 20 6.50 -10.27 -5.22
C PHE A 20 7.85 -10.34 -4.51
N GLY A 21 8.32 -9.22 -3.95
CA GLY A 21 9.50 -9.18 -3.10
C GLY A 21 9.41 -10.15 -1.92
N VAL A 22 8.30 -10.17 -1.19
CA VAL A 22 8.08 -11.10 -0.05
C VAL A 22 8.10 -12.55 -0.51
N LEU A 23 7.39 -12.89 -1.59
CA LEU A 23 7.34 -14.25 -2.12
C LEU A 23 8.73 -14.73 -2.57
N ILE A 24 9.48 -13.88 -3.27
CA ILE A 24 10.83 -14.17 -3.74
C ILE A 24 11.81 -14.26 -2.55
N LEU A 25 11.68 -13.40 -1.54
CA LEU A 25 12.50 -13.45 -0.33
C LEU A 25 12.28 -14.78 0.40
N GLY A 26 11.02 -15.16 0.62
CA GLY A 26 10.64 -16.43 1.25
C GLY A 26 11.20 -17.63 0.48
N TRP A 27 11.09 -17.62 -0.85
CA TRP A 27 11.69 -18.66 -1.69
C TRP A 27 13.22 -18.67 -1.60
N GLY A 28 13.88 -17.51 -1.62
CA GLY A 28 15.32 -17.38 -1.51
C GLY A 28 15.86 -17.82 -0.15
N LEU A 29 15.10 -17.61 0.92
CA LEU A 29 15.39 -18.13 2.26
C LEU A 29 15.23 -19.65 2.32
N TRP A 30 14.13 -20.19 1.79
CA TRP A 30 13.89 -21.64 1.78
C TRP A 30 14.94 -22.39 0.96
N LYS A 31 15.30 -21.87 -0.22
CA LYS A 31 16.35 -22.44 -1.07
C LYS A 31 17.77 -22.09 -0.63
N LYS A 32 17.94 -21.23 0.37
CA LYS A 32 19.24 -20.73 0.85
C LYS A 32 20.08 -20.16 -0.30
N LYS A 33 19.45 -19.39 -1.20
CA LYS A 33 20.07 -18.79 -2.38
C LYS A 33 20.16 -17.27 -2.24
N ASP A 34 21.37 -16.77 -2.02
CA ASP A 34 21.66 -15.35 -1.85
C ASP A 34 21.27 -14.51 -3.08
N SER A 35 21.47 -15.05 -4.28
CA SER A 35 21.07 -14.36 -5.52
C SER A 35 19.57 -14.07 -5.58
N ILE A 36 18.73 -15.00 -5.09
CA ILE A 36 17.28 -14.84 -5.06
C ILE A 36 16.88 -13.81 -4.00
N GLN A 37 17.53 -13.84 -2.83
CA GLN A 37 17.32 -12.86 -1.76
C GLN A 37 17.66 -11.43 -2.23
N ARG A 38 18.73 -11.26 -3.02
CA ARG A 38 19.09 -9.96 -3.60
C ARG A 38 18.06 -9.45 -4.60
N ILE A 39 17.44 -10.33 -5.40
CA ILE A 39 16.35 -9.93 -6.31
C ILE A 39 15.16 -9.38 -5.50
N ALA A 40 14.78 -10.05 -4.40
CA ALA A 40 13.73 -9.53 -3.53
C ALA A 40 14.07 -8.15 -2.93
N MET A 41 15.31 -7.95 -2.48
CA MET A 41 15.77 -6.65 -1.98
C MET A 41 15.67 -5.54 -3.04
N VAL A 42 15.99 -5.83 -4.29
CA VAL A 42 15.82 -4.87 -5.40
C VAL A 42 14.34 -4.50 -5.58
N LEU A 43 13.44 -5.49 -5.52
CA LEU A 43 12.00 -5.23 -5.60
C LEU A 43 11.49 -4.39 -4.42
N PHE A 44 12.00 -4.60 -3.21
CA PHE A 44 11.65 -3.77 -2.07
C PHE A 44 12.12 -2.32 -2.22
N VAL A 45 13.33 -2.10 -2.75
CA VAL A 45 13.82 -0.74 -3.07
C VAL A 45 12.93 -0.09 -4.12
N LEU A 46 12.55 -0.83 -5.17
CA LEU A 46 11.66 -0.31 -6.20
C LEU A 46 10.26 0.00 -5.66
N GLY A 47 9.74 -0.86 -4.78
CA GLY A 47 8.45 -0.64 -4.10
C GLY A 47 8.48 0.61 -3.22
N ALA A 48 9.60 0.84 -2.51
CA ALA A 48 9.79 2.03 -1.69
C ALA A 48 9.78 3.33 -2.52
N ILE A 49 10.55 3.36 -3.61
CA ILE A 49 10.62 4.51 -4.52
C ILE A 49 9.24 4.78 -5.14
N THR A 50 8.59 3.74 -5.65
CA THR A 50 7.28 3.92 -6.30
C THR A 50 6.18 4.26 -5.31
N SER A 51 6.27 3.83 -4.04
CA SER A 51 5.32 4.24 -3.00
C SER A 51 5.42 5.73 -2.69
N TYR A 52 6.63 6.26 -2.64
CA TYR A 52 6.85 7.69 -2.48
C TYR A 52 6.24 8.49 -3.65
N ILE A 53 6.52 8.06 -4.89
CA ILE A 53 5.93 8.69 -6.08
C ILE A 53 4.40 8.60 -6.07
N ALA A 54 3.82 7.49 -5.61
CA ALA A 54 2.37 7.31 -5.55
C ALA A 54 1.69 8.29 -4.57
N VAL A 55 2.29 8.52 -3.40
CA VAL A 55 1.78 9.50 -2.41
C VAL A 55 1.87 10.92 -2.96
N GLU A 56 3.04 11.33 -3.45
CA GLU A 56 3.26 12.69 -4.00
C GLU A 56 2.33 13.01 -5.17
N THR A 57 2.11 12.04 -6.07
CA THR A 57 1.15 12.22 -7.18
C THR A 57 -0.31 12.11 -6.73
N GLY A 58 -0.57 11.53 -5.55
CA GLY A 58 -1.88 11.40 -4.94
C GLY A 58 -2.42 12.72 -4.40
N GLU A 59 -1.59 13.54 -3.77
CA GLU A 59 -1.95 14.89 -3.30
C GLU A 59 -2.48 15.73 -4.48
N GLY A 60 -1.74 15.77 -5.59
CA GLY A 60 -2.20 16.47 -6.81
C GLY A 60 -3.42 15.82 -7.47
N ALA A 61 -3.67 14.52 -7.23
CA ALA A 61 -4.88 13.85 -7.70
C ALA A 61 -6.11 14.27 -6.88
N GLU A 62 -5.95 14.47 -5.58
CA GLU A 62 -7.00 14.95 -4.68
C GLU A 62 -7.44 16.36 -5.04
N GLU A 63 -6.50 17.31 -5.20
CA GLU A 63 -6.84 18.70 -5.59
C GLU A 63 -7.72 18.75 -6.85
N VAL A 64 -7.39 17.91 -7.84
CA VAL A 64 -8.20 17.77 -9.06
C VAL A 64 -9.57 17.17 -8.74
N LEU A 65 -9.68 16.14 -7.90
CA LEU A 65 -10.97 15.58 -7.54
C LEU A 65 -11.85 16.57 -6.76
N GLU A 66 -11.28 17.37 -5.87
CA GLU A 66 -12.00 18.41 -5.14
C GLU A 66 -12.57 19.50 -6.08
N GLU A 67 -11.82 19.87 -7.12
CA GLU A 67 -12.27 20.88 -8.10
C GLU A 67 -13.39 20.35 -9.02
N TYR A 68 -13.34 19.08 -9.43
CA TYR A 68 -14.20 18.53 -10.48
C TYR A 68 -15.34 17.61 -9.99
N ALA A 69 -15.26 17.04 -8.78
CA ALA A 69 -16.15 15.97 -8.35
C ALA A 69 -16.74 16.16 -6.95
N THR A 70 -17.78 16.99 -6.85
CA THR A 70 -18.56 17.26 -5.61
C THR A 70 -19.31 16.05 -5.03
N SER A 71 -19.35 14.92 -5.73
CA SER A 71 -20.08 13.71 -5.30
C SER A 71 -19.19 12.64 -4.67
N ILE A 72 -17.87 12.85 -4.58
CA ILE A 72 -16.94 11.90 -3.95
C ILE A 72 -16.84 12.23 -2.46
N SER A 73 -16.76 11.20 -1.61
CA SER A 73 -16.59 11.37 -0.16
C SER A 73 -15.18 11.86 0.16
N HIS A 74 -15.06 13.07 0.69
CA HIS A 74 -13.77 13.59 1.20
C HIS A 74 -13.20 12.68 2.29
N ASP A 75 -14.04 12.21 3.24
CA ASP A 75 -13.60 11.27 4.29
C ASP A 75 -12.94 10.01 3.70
N ALA A 76 -13.50 9.45 2.62
CA ALA A 76 -12.93 8.27 1.97
C ALA A 76 -11.60 8.56 1.24
N ILE A 77 -11.42 9.78 0.71
CA ILE A 77 -10.16 10.21 0.09
C ILE A 77 -9.09 10.36 1.19
N HIS A 78 -9.42 11.10 2.25
CA HIS A 78 -8.53 11.32 3.39
C HIS A 78 -8.11 10.00 4.07
N ASP A 79 -9.04 9.07 4.29
CA ASP A 79 -8.73 7.75 4.85
C ASP A 79 -7.76 6.94 3.96
N HIS A 80 -7.88 7.07 2.63
CA HIS A 80 -6.95 6.43 1.69
C HIS A 80 -5.58 7.09 1.70
N GLU A 81 -5.52 8.43 1.75
CA GLU A 81 -4.30 9.21 1.83
C GLU A 81 -3.52 8.89 3.11
N GLU A 82 -4.16 8.94 4.28
CA GLU A 82 -3.53 8.61 5.57
C GLU A 82 -3.00 7.16 5.56
N ALA A 83 -3.78 6.22 5.03
CA ALA A 83 -3.34 4.85 4.85
C ALA A 83 -2.14 4.73 3.89
N ALA A 84 -2.11 5.52 2.81
CA ALA A 84 -1.02 5.53 1.83
C ALA A 84 0.28 6.08 2.42
N GLU A 85 0.21 7.14 3.22
CA GLU A 85 1.39 7.69 3.91
C GLU A 85 2.01 6.69 4.88
N ILE A 86 1.18 6.01 5.69
CA ILE A 86 1.65 4.97 6.62
C ILE A 86 2.31 3.83 5.84
N ALA A 87 1.68 3.39 4.76
CA ALA A 87 2.21 2.34 3.90
C ALA A 87 3.53 2.74 3.21
N MET A 88 3.66 4.02 2.83
CA MET A 88 4.90 4.58 2.30
C MET A 88 6.02 4.52 3.32
N TRP A 89 5.80 4.91 4.57
CA TRP A 89 6.85 4.85 5.60
C TRP A 89 7.33 3.41 5.85
N PHE A 90 6.43 2.43 5.93
CA PHE A 90 6.84 1.02 6.03
C PHE A 90 7.60 0.55 4.78
N SER A 91 7.19 1.01 3.61
CA SER A 91 7.86 0.71 2.35
C SER A 91 9.27 1.30 2.30
N LEU A 92 9.45 2.55 2.73
CA LEU A 92 10.75 3.24 2.82
C LEU A 92 11.68 2.55 3.82
N VAL A 93 11.19 2.16 5.00
CA VAL A 93 11.99 1.38 5.97
C VAL A 93 12.42 0.05 5.36
N THR A 94 11.51 -0.67 4.70
CA THR A 94 11.81 -1.95 4.05
C THR A 94 12.83 -1.78 2.92
N GLY A 95 12.69 -0.75 2.09
CA GLY A 95 13.65 -0.39 1.05
C GLY A 95 15.02 0.00 1.62
N GLY A 96 15.05 0.79 2.69
CA GLY A 96 16.29 1.16 3.39
C GLY A 96 17.03 -0.04 3.97
N LEU A 97 16.33 -0.95 4.64
CA LEU A 97 16.89 -2.23 5.10
C LEU A 97 17.41 -3.08 3.94
N SER A 98 16.71 -3.04 2.80
CA SER A 98 17.13 -3.74 1.59
C SER A 98 18.40 -3.17 0.98
N LEU A 99 18.59 -1.85 1.00
CA LEU A 99 19.85 -1.21 0.60
C LEU A 99 21.00 -1.64 1.51
N VAL A 100 20.78 -1.65 2.84
CA VAL A 100 21.76 -2.17 3.80
C VAL A 100 22.10 -3.63 3.49
N GLY A 101 21.10 -4.45 3.13
CA GLY A 101 21.32 -5.83 2.70
C GLY A 101 22.14 -5.95 1.41
N LEU A 102 21.80 -5.17 0.38
CA LEU A 102 22.46 -5.22 -0.93
C LEU A 102 23.93 -4.76 -0.86
N PHE A 103 24.20 -3.64 -0.20
CA PHE A 103 25.55 -3.07 -0.10
C PHE A 103 26.35 -3.66 1.07
N GLY A 104 25.68 -4.10 2.13
CA GLY A 104 26.30 -4.72 3.29
C GLY A 104 26.64 -6.21 3.10
N ALA A 105 25.93 -6.96 2.24
CA ALA A 105 26.14 -8.41 2.08
C ALA A 105 27.51 -8.82 1.49
N ASN A 106 28.29 -7.87 0.97
CA ASN A 106 29.70 -8.13 0.60
C ASN A 106 30.66 -8.09 1.80
N TYR A 107 30.23 -7.50 2.91
CA TYR A 107 30.90 -7.63 4.19
C TYR A 107 30.35 -8.86 4.89
N ASN A 108 31.18 -9.59 5.60
CA ASN A 108 30.80 -10.82 6.30
C ASN A 108 29.88 -10.47 7.49
N ILE A 109 28.63 -10.08 7.21
CA ILE A 109 27.68 -9.60 8.21
C ILE A 109 27.43 -10.76 9.16
N ARG A 110 28.04 -10.67 10.35
CA ARG A 110 27.87 -11.60 11.48
C ARG A 110 26.40 -11.89 11.81
N TYR A 111 25.52 -10.96 11.45
CA TYR A 111 24.08 -10.96 11.75
C TYR A 111 23.18 -11.10 10.50
N LYS A 112 23.67 -11.68 9.40
CA LYS A 112 22.89 -11.83 8.15
C LYS A 112 21.49 -12.43 8.38
N ASN A 113 21.39 -13.51 9.16
CA ASN A 113 20.09 -14.16 9.43
C ASN A 113 19.13 -13.25 10.19
N VAL A 114 19.64 -12.42 11.10
CA VAL A 114 18.84 -11.43 11.85
C VAL A 114 18.32 -10.37 10.89
N LEU A 115 19.19 -9.82 10.03
CA LEU A 115 18.80 -8.84 9.01
C LEU A 115 17.70 -9.39 8.10
N MET A 116 17.83 -10.64 7.63
CA MET A 116 16.83 -11.27 6.78
C MET A 116 15.49 -11.49 7.50
N GLY A 117 15.52 -11.87 8.78
CA GLY A 117 14.31 -11.99 9.59
C GLY A 117 13.61 -10.65 9.80
N VAL A 118 14.36 -9.60 10.16
CA VAL A 118 13.85 -8.24 10.30
C VAL A 118 13.28 -7.72 8.98
N LEU A 119 13.99 -7.94 7.87
CA LEU A 119 13.54 -7.53 6.54
C LEU A 119 12.24 -8.24 6.14
N LEU A 120 12.11 -9.54 6.43
CA LEU A 120 10.88 -10.28 6.14
C LEU A 120 9.68 -9.74 6.94
N VAL A 121 9.87 -9.44 8.22
CA VAL A 121 8.82 -8.84 9.06
C VAL A 121 8.45 -7.45 8.55
N ALA A 122 9.43 -6.60 8.28
CA ALA A 122 9.20 -5.26 7.73
C ALA A 122 8.44 -5.31 6.40
N ALA A 123 8.83 -6.21 5.49
CA ALA A 123 8.17 -6.38 4.20
C ALA A 123 6.73 -6.90 4.33
N LEU A 124 6.46 -7.83 5.26
CA LEU A 124 5.10 -8.29 5.54
C LEU A 124 4.22 -7.17 6.10
N THR A 125 4.76 -6.34 6.99
CA THR A 125 4.07 -5.14 7.49
C THR A 125 3.76 -4.17 6.35
N ALA A 126 4.74 -3.89 5.47
CA ALA A 126 4.57 -3.01 4.33
C ALA A 126 3.50 -3.52 3.33
N VAL A 127 3.52 -4.82 3.01
CA VAL A 127 2.48 -5.44 2.16
C VAL A 127 1.10 -5.33 2.82
N SER A 128 1.02 -5.56 4.13
CA SER A 128 -0.26 -5.48 4.86
C SER A 128 -0.81 -4.07 4.87
N SER A 129 0.02 -3.05 5.10
CA SER A 129 -0.40 -1.65 5.01
C SER A 129 -0.81 -1.26 3.59
N LEU A 130 -0.07 -1.70 2.56
CA LEU A 130 -0.43 -1.43 1.16
C LEU A 130 -1.75 -2.10 0.74
N LEU A 131 -2.04 -3.31 1.24
CA LEU A 131 -3.33 -3.97 1.06
C LEU A 131 -4.46 -3.17 1.73
N TYR A 132 -4.22 -2.60 2.90
CA TYR A 132 -5.17 -1.73 3.58
C TYR A 132 -5.40 -0.43 2.79
N THR A 133 -4.35 0.22 2.29
CA THR A 133 -4.45 1.38 1.38
C THR A 133 -5.29 1.05 0.15
N ALA A 134 -5.10 -0.13 -0.45
CA ALA A 134 -5.90 -0.58 -1.59
C ALA A 134 -7.37 -0.83 -1.24
N TYR A 135 -7.66 -1.31 -0.02
CA TYR A 135 -9.02 -1.45 0.49
C TYR A 135 -9.70 -0.08 0.65
N GLU A 136 -9.03 0.90 1.25
CA GLU A 136 -9.53 2.27 1.37
C GLU A 136 -9.75 2.92 -0.01
N GLY A 137 -8.81 2.75 -0.95
CA GLY A 137 -8.97 3.22 -2.33
C GLY A 137 -10.15 2.58 -3.07
N GLY A 138 -10.49 1.33 -2.70
CA GLY A 138 -11.69 0.64 -3.17
C GLY A 138 -12.99 1.33 -2.72
N LYS A 139 -13.02 1.95 -1.54
CA LYS A 139 -14.19 2.70 -1.06
C LYS A 139 -14.44 3.97 -1.87
N ILE A 140 -13.38 4.62 -2.36
CA ILE A 140 -13.47 5.82 -3.22
C ILE A 140 -14.17 5.47 -4.54
N ARG A 141 -13.78 4.34 -5.16
CA ARG A 141 -14.26 3.96 -6.51
C ARG A 141 -15.51 3.09 -6.51
N HIS A 142 -15.73 2.33 -5.44
CA HIS A 142 -16.87 1.43 -5.27
C HIS A 142 -17.56 1.67 -3.91
N PRO A 143 -18.13 2.86 -3.68
CA PRO A 143 -18.91 3.14 -2.47
C PRO A 143 -20.10 2.18 -2.33
N GLU A 144 -20.65 1.68 -3.45
CA GLU A 144 -21.75 0.70 -3.47
C GLU A 144 -21.40 -0.65 -2.83
N ALA A 145 -20.13 -1.03 -2.82
CA ALA A 145 -19.69 -2.29 -2.21
C ALA A 145 -19.47 -2.16 -0.69
N HIS A 146 -19.47 -0.93 -0.16
CA HIS A 146 -19.07 -0.62 1.21
C HIS A 146 -20.15 0.14 2.00
N ASN A 147 -21.05 0.85 1.33
CA ASN A 147 -22.28 1.37 1.93
C ASN A 147 -23.31 0.24 2.04
N THR A 148 -23.45 -0.30 3.25
CA THR A 148 -24.69 -0.99 3.62
C THR A 148 -25.82 0.03 3.50
N ILE A 149 -26.68 -0.11 2.48
CA ILE A 149 -27.94 0.61 2.45
C ILE A 149 -28.67 0.21 3.72
N LYS A 150 -28.68 1.10 4.74
CA LYS A 150 -29.68 1.06 5.79
C LYS A 150 -31.00 1.34 5.09
N VAL A 151 -31.65 0.27 4.61
CA VAL A 151 -33.06 0.31 4.28
C VAL A 151 -33.74 0.55 5.62
N GLU A 152 -33.89 1.81 5.99
CA GLU A 152 -34.75 2.21 7.08
C GLU A 152 -36.14 1.74 6.68
N LYS A 153 -36.55 0.65 7.32
CA LYS A 153 -37.83 0.01 7.10
C LYS A 153 -38.87 1.02 7.58
N SER A 154 -39.39 1.84 6.67
CA SER A 154 -40.62 2.61 6.89
C SER A 154 -41.79 1.63 6.93
N VAL A 155 -41.91 0.92 8.05
CA VAL A 155 -43.06 0.07 8.37
C VAL A 155 -43.73 0.64 9.59
N GLU A 156 -44.89 1.24 9.30
CA GLU A 156 -46.10 1.30 10.13
C GLU A 156 -45.98 1.96 11.51
N ASP A 157 -46.24 3.27 11.56
CA ASP A 157 -47.12 3.79 12.58
C ASP A 157 -48.03 4.88 12.00
N SER A 158 -49.17 4.44 11.46
CA SER A 158 -50.38 5.25 11.52
C SER A 158 -51.50 4.37 12.01
N GLY A 159 -51.46 4.10 13.32
CA GLY A 159 -52.66 3.74 14.06
C GLY A 159 -53.79 4.69 13.70
N THR A 160 -54.78 4.18 12.99
CA THR A 160 -56.08 4.84 12.88
C THR A 160 -56.93 4.34 14.02
N SER A 161 -56.99 5.19 15.04
CA SER A 161 -58.08 5.26 16.00
C SER A 161 -59.43 5.29 15.28
N SER A 162 -60.36 4.40 15.68
CA SER A 162 -61.80 4.64 15.87
C SER A 162 -62.50 3.34 16.24
#